data_AF-A0A3M6K5U1-F1
#
_entry.id   AF-A0A3M6K5U1-F1
#
_cell.length_a   1.000
_cell.length_b   1.000
_cell.length_c   1.000
_cell.angle_alpha   90.00
_cell.angle_beta   90.00
_cell.angle_gamma   90.00
#
_symmetry.space_group_name_H-M   'P 1'
#
loop_
_entity.id
_entity.type
_entity.pdbx_description
1 polymer ?
#
loop_
_entity_poly.entity_id
_entity_poly.type
_entity_poly.pdbx_seq_one_letter_code
_entity_poly.pdbx_strand_id
1 'polypeptide(L)'
;MRVEVWPGFGPLNSKEIFQKFINSLQNSGDEVHINREANGDVAVIWSVLWQGRMRQNKQVWERFRNSNKPVVVIEVGGIKRNETWKIGINGVNREADFANENVDENRWKKFGINLRPWGQTGDDIIVCGQHTDSHQWRNNPPMSKWFDQQITGIRKYTDRPIVIRPHPRNSVFIDTNKYQNVKIVRPIRDQKTYDDTDLAERLKSAWAVVSHSSNPAMTAVFSGIPVYVSESSLSYDVGNTSFANINNPAMPERQTWANRLAYTEWWIDEIEQGIPWNRIKKQLKEKYLK
;
A
#
# COMPACT_ATOMS: atom_id res chain seq x y z
N MET A 1 -14.33 -23.95 -1.31
CA MET A 1 -13.35 -23.49 -2.33
C MET A 1 -12.05 -24.20 -2.02
N ARG A 2 -11.27 -24.59 -3.04
CA ARG A 2 -9.93 -25.13 -2.82
C ARG A 2 -8.92 -23.98 -2.79
N VAL A 3 -8.29 -23.77 -1.64
CA VAL A 3 -7.41 -22.62 -1.40
C VAL A 3 -5.99 -23.10 -1.11
N GLU A 4 -5.02 -22.63 -1.91
CA GLU A 4 -3.60 -22.87 -1.67
C GLU A 4 -3.00 -21.71 -0.87
N VAL A 5 -2.58 -21.95 0.36
CA VAL A 5 -2.01 -20.93 1.25
C VAL A 5 -0.50 -21.16 1.37
N TRP A 6 0.29 -20.11 1.19
CA TRP A 6 1.75 -20.20 1.11
C TRP A 6 2.47 -19.46 2.26
N PRO A 7 2.22 -19.84 3.53
CA PRO A 7 2.83 -19.16 4.68
C PRO A 7 4.35 -19.34 4.75
N GLY A 8 4.91 -20.38 4.11
CA GLY A 8 6.34 -20.65 4.11
C GLY A 8 7.20 -19.56 3.45
N PHE A 9 6.59 -18.79 2.54
CA PHE A 9 7.23 -17.68 1.82
C PHE A 9 6.96 -16.32 2.49
N GLY A 10 6.25 -16.31 3.62
CA GLY A 10 6.03 -15.10 4.41
C GLY A 10 7.28 -14.62 5.16
N PRO A 11 7.28 -13.35 5.60
CA PRO A 11 8.25 -12.86 6.57
C PRO A 11 8.07 -13.57 7.93
N LEU A 12 9.06 -13.45 8.82
CA LEU A 12 9.03 -14.18 10.10
C LEU A 12 7.83 -13.81 10.99
N ASN A 13 7.38 -12.56 10.91
CA ASN A 13 6.26 -12.02 11.67
C ASN A 13 4.88 -12.31 11.05
N SER A 14 4.78 -12.95 9.88
CA SER A 14 3.48 -13.29 9.29
C SER A 14 2.86 -14.58 9.83
N LYS A 15 3.62 -15.36 10.63
CA LYS A 15 3.21 -16.71 11.06
C LYS A 15 1.85 -16.70 11.77
N GLU A 16 1.68 -15.80 12.74
CA GLU A 16 0.44 -15.70 13.50
C GLU A 16 -0.73 -15.28 12.62
N ILE A 17 -0.54 -14.27 11.77
CA ILE A 17 -1.57 -13.77 10.85
C ILE A 17 -2.03 -14.87 9.90
N PHE A 18 -1.09 -15.62 9.31
CA PHE A 18 -1.45 -16.75 8.46
C PHE A 18 -2.19 -17.83 9.22
N GLN A 19 -1.79 -18.16 10.44
CA GLN A 19 -2.49 -19.16 11.24
C GLN A 19 -3.94 -18.74 11.47
N LYS A 20 -4.16 -17.48 11.86
CA LYS A 20 -5.49 -16.91 12.10
C LYS A 20 -6.33 -16.86 10.82
N PHE A 21 -5.71 -16.48 9.69
CA PHE A 21 -6.39 -16.50 8.39
C PHE A 21 -6.73 -17.93 7.96
N ILE A 22 -5.83 -18.90 8.09
CA ILE A 22 -6.07 -20.33 7.78
C ILE A 22 -7.24 -20.88 8.60
N ASN A 23 -7.28 -20.59 9.91
CA ASN A 23 -8.41 -20.97 10.77
C ASN A 23 -9.72 -20.41 10.22
N SER A 24 -9.73 -19.16 9.77
CA SER A 24 -10.92 -18.53 9.18
C SER A 24 -11.38 -19.21 7.88
N LEU A 25 -10.43 -19.65 7.03
CA LEU A 25 -10.72 -20.41 5.82
C LEU A 25 -11.39 -21.75 6.16
N GLN A 26 -10.79 -22.50 7.09
CA GLN A 26 -11.27 -23.81 7.54
C GLN A 26 -12.66 -23.71 8.18
N ASN A 27 -12.87 -22.73 9.05
CA ASN A 27 -14.17 -22.47 9.69
C ASN A 27 -15.27 -22.12 8.67
N SER A 28 -14.90 -21.54 7.53
CA SER A 28 -15.83 -21.25 6.43
C SER A 28 -16.08 -22.44 5.49
N GLY A 29 -15.54 -23.63 5.82
CA GLY A 29 -15.68 -24.87 5.06
C GLY A 29 -14.82 -24.96 3.79
N ASP A 30 -13.73 -24.20 3.69
CA ASP A 30 -12.81 -24.28 2.54
C ASP A 30 -11.80 -25.42 2.66
N GLU A 31 -11.44 -26.00 1.51
CA GLU A 31 -10.40 -27.03 1.39
C GLU A 31 -9.04 -26.33 1.35
N VAL A 32 -8.31 -26.31 2.47
CA VAL A 32 -7.06 -25.56 2.61
C VAL A 32 -5.83 -26.46 2.39
N HIS A 33 -4.98 -26.10 1.43
CA HIS A 33 -3.70 -26.75 1.18
C HIS A 33 -2.56 -25.80 1.52
N ILE A 34 -1.68 -26.22 2.45
CA ILE A 34 -0.61 -25.37 2.98
C ILE A 34 0.72 -25.73 2.29
N ASN A 35 1.39 -24.72 1.70
CA ASN A 35 2.70 -24.82 1.05
C ASN A 35 2.82 -25.95 0.00
N ARG A 36 1.73 -26.27 -0.69
CA ARG A 36 1.72 -27.28 -1.74
C ARG A 36 0.72 -26.94 -2.82
N GLU A 37 1.03 -27.41 -4.03
CA GLU A 37 0.10 -27.33 -5.15
C GLU A 37 -1.06 -28.32 -4.94
N ALA A 38 -2.26 -27.92 -5.32
CA ALA A 38 -3.48 -28.72 -5.20
C ALA A 38 -4.48 -28.45 -6.33
N ASN A 39 -4.04 -27.78 -7.40
CA ASN A 39 -4.94 -27.21 -8.42
C ASN A 39 -6.03 -26.34 -7.76
N GLY A 40 -5.62 -25.47 -6.83
CA GLY A 40 -6.54 -24.60 -6.11
C GLY A 40 -7.30 -23.64 -7.01
N ASP A 41 -8.48 -23.22 -6.57
CA ASP A 41 -9.26 -22.15 -7.20
C ASP A 41 -8.59 -20.80 -6.96
N VAL A 42 -7.99 -20.64 -5.78
CA VAL A 42 -7.39 -19.38 -5.30
C VAL A 42 -6.10 -19.66 -4.56
N ALA A 43 -5.10 -18.79 -4.74
CA ALA A 43 -3.89 -18.79 -3.93
C ALA A 43 -3.94 -17.68 -2.89
N VAL A 44 -3.31 -17.89 -1.73
CA VAL A 44 -3.10 -16.89 -0.69
C VAL A 44 -1.61 -16.76 -0.45
N ILE A 45 -1.08 -15.55 -0.65
CA ILE A 45 0.34 -15.23 -0.46
C ILE A 45 0.52 -14.04 0.49
N TRP A 46 1.75 -13.85 0.97
CA TRP A 46 2.12 -12.63 1.69
C TRP A 46 2.88 -11.66 0.79
N SER A 47 2.38 -10.44 0.71
CA SER A 47 2.92 -9.35 -0.10
C SER A 47 3.04 -9.69 -1.59
N VAL A 48 3.44 -8.68 -2.34
CA VAL A 48 3.87 -8.76 -3.74
C VAL A 48 5.30 -8.22 -3.90
N LEU A 49 6.13 -8.40 -2.88
CA LEU A 49 7.56 -8.10 -2.93
C LEU A 49 8.34 -9.33 -3.39
N TRP A 50 8.97 -9.25 -4.56
CA TRP A 50 9.67 -10.38 -5.17
C TRP A 50 11.13 -10.50 -4.70
N GLN A 51 11.35 -10.29 -3.40
CA GLN A 51 12.68 -10.23 -2.80
C GLN A 51 12.71 -10.94 -1.43
N GLY A 52 13.91 -11.35 -1.02
CA GLY A 52 14.12 -12.02 0.27
C GLY A 52 13.28 -13.29 0.41
N ARG A 53 12.69 -13.51 1.60
CA ARG A 53 11.84 -14.67 1.91
C ARG A 53 10.59 -14.76 1.03
N MET A 54 10.13 -13.63 0.51
CA MET A 54 8.90 -13.52 -0.29
C MET A 54 9.14 -13.70 -1.79
N ARG A 55 10.41 -13.85 -2.23
CA ARG A 55 10.74 -14.02 -3.66
C ARG A 55 9.98 -15.18 -4.30
N GLN A 56 9.82 -16.30 -3.59
CA GLN A 56 9.11 -17.48 -4.08
C GLN A 56 7.62 -17.23 -4.34
N ASN A 57 7.00 -16.22 -3.72
CA ASN A 57 5.60 -15.87 -4.02
C ASN A 57 5.40 -15.45 -5.48
N LYS A 58 6.46 -15.00 -6.18
CA LYS A 58 6.37 -14.67 -7.61
C LYS A 58 5.94 -15.88 -8.44
N GLN A 59 6.45 -17.07 -8.15
CA GLN A 59 6.10 -18.29 -8.88
C GLN A 59 4.64 -18.69 -8.64
N VAL A 60 4.18 -18.60 -7.38
CA VAL A 60 2.77 -18.84 -7.01
C VAL A 60 1.86 -17.85 -7.73
N TRP A 61 2.23 -16.57 -7.70
CA TRP A 61 1.52 -15.48 -8.38
C TRP A 61 1.41 -15.73 -9.87
N GLU A 62 2.53 -15.96 -10.56
CA GLU A 62 2.56 -16.18 -12.01
C GLU A 62 1.74 -17.39 -12.42
N ARG A 63 1.87 -18.52 -11.71
CA ARG A 63 1.07 -19.73 -11.98
C ARG A 63 -0.43 -19.45 -11.90
N PHE A 64 -0.90 -18.81 -10.84
CA PHE A 64 -2.33 -18.52 -10.69
C PHE A 64 -2.80 -17.47 -11.71
N ARG A 65 -2.07 -16.36 -11.86
CA ARG A 65 -2.48 -15.28 -12.77
C ARG A 65 -2.42 -15.68 -14.24
N ASN A 66 -1.45 -16.50 -14.66
CA ASN A 66 -1.38 -17.03 -16.03
C ASN A 66 -2.49 -18.02 -16.34
N SER A 67 -3.01 -18.73 -15.32
CA SER A 67 -4.21 -19.58 -15.45
C SER A 67 -5.51 -18.82 -15.21
N ASN A 68 -5.49 -17.48 -15.23
CA ASN A 68 -6.62 -16.60 -14.96
C ASN A 68 -7.30 -16.83 -13.59
N LYS A 69 -6.58 -17.43 -12.64
CA LYS A 69 -7.05 -17.64 -11.27
C LYS A 69 -6.64 -16.47 -10.37
N PRO A 70 -7.48 -16.10 -9.38
CA PRO A 70 -7.18 -14.99 -8.49
C PRO A 70 -6.16 -15.38 -7.41
N VAL A 71 -5.44 -14.38 -6.91
CA VAL A 71 -4.52 -14.49 -5.77
C VAL A 71 -4.95 -13.51 -4.70
N VAL A 72 -5.26 -14.00 -3.51
CA VAL A 72 -5.49 -13.15 -2.33
C VAL A 72 -4.14 -12.83 -1.71
N VAL A 73 -3.89 -11.54 -1.48
CA VAL A 73 -2.64 -11.05 -0.90
C VAL A 73 -2.91 -10.51 0.49
N ILE A 74 -2.17 -11.03 1.46
CA ILE A 74 -2.08 -10.47 2.82
C ILE A 74 -0.85 -9.57 2.87
N GLU A 75 -0.99 -8.36 3.41
CA GLU A 75 0.11 -7.39 3.52
C GLU A 75 0.02 -6.61 4.84
N VAL A 76 1.12 -6.01 5.28
CA VAL A 76 1.12 -5.09 6.42
C VAL A 76 0.20 -3.90 6.15
N GLY A 77 -0.60 -3.54 7.16
CA GLY A 77 -1.46 -2.36 7.14
C GLY A 77 -0.67 -1.06 6.94
N GLY A 78 -1.25 -0.15 6.16
CA GLY A 78 -0.80 1.22 5.98
C GLY A 78 -1.59 2.26 6.77
N ILE A 79 -2.77 1.93 7.31
CA ILE A 79 -3.54 2.82 8.20
C ILE A 79 -2.95 2.74 9.62
N LYS A 80 -2.87 1.52 10.18
CA LYS A 80 -2.21 1.25 11.47
C LYS A 80 -1.19 0.13 11.35
N ARG A 81 0.07 0.51 11.12
CA ARG A 81 1.18 -0.44 10.97
C ARG A 81 1.31 -1.33 12.21
N ASN A 82 1.55 -2.62 11.98
CA ASN A 82 1.69 -3.67 13.01
C ASN A 82 0.42 -3.97 13.84
N GLU A 83 -0.67 -3.23 13.68
CA GLU A 83 -1.96 -3.52 14.31
C GLU A 83 -2.97 -4.11 13.33
N THR A 84 -2.89 -3.71 12.05
CA THR A 84 -3.81 -4.14 11.00
C THR A 84 -3.08 -4.72 9.79
N TRP A 85 -3.79 -5.53 9.02
CA TRP A 85 -3.27 -6.18 7.81
C TRP A 85 -4.23 -6.01 6.64
N LYS A 86 -3.66 -5.70 5.48
CA LYS A 86 -4.41 -5.63 4.22
C LYS A 86 -4.73 -7.03 3.71
N ILE A 87 -5.94 -7.19 3.19
CA ILE A 87 -6.36 -8.42 2.51
C ILE A 87 -7.11 -8.01 1.25
N GLY A 88 -6.54 -8.29 0.08
CA GLY A 88 -7.10 -7.90 -1.21
C GLY A 88 -6.89 -8.97 -2.28
N ILE A 89 -7.71 -8.95 -3.32
CA ILE A 89 -7.59 -9.85 -4.47
C ILE A 89 -6.70 -9.17 -5.52
N ASN A 90 -5.69 -9.89 -5.99
CA ASN A 90 -4.78 -9.51 -7.08
C ASN A 90 -4.02 -8.19 -6.85
N GLY A 91 -3.70 -7.83 -5.60
CA GLY A 91 -2.85 -6.67 -5.32
C GLY A 91 -2.89 -6.24 -3.87
N VAL A 92 -2.22 -5.12 -3.59
CA VAL A 92 -2.17 -4.48 -2.24
C VAL A 92 -2.40 -2.97 -2.26
N ASN A 93 -2.50 -2.38 -3.45
CA ASN A 93 -2.82 -0.96 -3.68
C ASN A 93 -4.14 -0.86 -4.46
N ARG A 94 -4.42 0.24 -5.17
CA ARG A 94 -5.69 0.42 -5.90
C ARG A 94 -5.93 -0.63 -7.00
N GLU A 95 -4.89 -1.32 -7.46
CA GLU A 95 -5.04 -2.43 -8.42
C GLU A 95 -5.74 -3.66 -7.81
N ALA A 96 -5.79 -3.74 -6.48
CA ALA A 96 -6.45 -4.82 -5.77
C ALA A 96 -7.96 -4.59 -5.68
N ASP A 97 -8.70 -5.70 -5.71
CA ASP A 97 -10.11 -5.70 -5.32
C ASP A 97 -10.22 -6.03 -3.83
N PHE A 98 -10.59 -5.04 -3.03
CA PHE A 98 -10.83 -5.16 -1.58
C PHE A 98 -12.28 -5.46 -1.22
N ALA A 99 -13.16 -5.66 -2.23
CA ALA A 99 -14.60 -5.78 -2.05
C ALA A 99 -15.18 -4.62 -1.21
N ASN A 100 -14.77 -3.38 -1.50
CA ASN A 100 -15.08 -2.17 -0.71
C ASN A 100 -15.85 -1.09 -1.50
N GLU A 101 -16.58 -1.50 -2.54
CA GLU A 101 -17.41 -0.60 -3.36
C GLU A 101 -18.60 -0.05 -2.56
N ASN A 102 -19.26 -0.91 -1.77
CA ASN A 102 -20.42 -0.57 -0.93
C ASN A 102 -20.08 -0.83 0.55
N VAL A 103 -19.83 0.25 1.29
CA VAL A 103 -19.36 0.20 2.68
C VAL A 103 -20.06 1.23 3.55
N ASP A 104 -20.19 0.94 4.85
CA ASP A 104 -20.69 1.89 5.83
C ASP A 104 -19.57 2.81 6.36
N GLU A 105 -19.96 3.81 7.14
CA GLU A 105 -19.06 4.79 7.77
C GLU A 105 -18.51 4.35 9.14
N ASN A 106 -19.02 3.26 9.72
CA ASN A 106 -18.72 2.88 11.10
C ASN A 106 -17.33 2.27 11.22
N ARG A 107 -16.84 1.59 10.18
CA ARG A 107 -15.51 0.96 10.23
C ARG A 107 -14.39 1.97 10.39
N TRP A 108 -14.45 3.13 9.72
CA TRP A 108 -13.41 4.17 9.85
C TRP A 108 -13.26 4.65 11.29
N LYS A 109 -14.39 4.78 12.02
CA LYS A 109 -14.40 5.21 13.43
C LYS A 109 -13.55 4.29 14.33
N LYS A 110 -13.45 2.99 14.02
CA LYS A 110 -12.61 2.03 14.78
C LYS A 110 -11.12 2.35 14.75
N PHE A 111 -10.64 3.00 13.69
CA PHE A 111 -9.22 3.36 13.59
C PHE A 111 -8.83 4.49 14.54
N GLY A 112 -9.81 5.27 15.04
CA GLY A 112 -9.54 6.39 15.95
C GLY A 112 -8.69 7.49 15.33
N ILE A 113 -8.67 7.58 13.98
CA ILE A 113 -7.90 8.58 13.25
C ILE A 113 -8.82 9.74 12.88
N ASN A 114 -8.47 10.92 13.37
CA ASN A 114 -9.11 12.16 12.91
C ASN A 114 -8.38 12.69 11.67
N LEU A 115 -9.12 12.94 10.60
CA LEU A 115 -8.58 13.57 9.39
C LEU A 115 -8.36 15.06 9.68
N ARG A 116 -7.10 15.49 9.79
CA ARG A 116 -6.80 16.91 10.02
C ARG A 116 -7.32 17.75 8.88
N PRO A 117 -7.87 18.96 9.12
CA PRO A 117 -8.23 19.89 8.05
C PRO A 117 -7.10 20.04 7.04
N TRP A 118 -7.44 20.24 5.77
CA TRP A 118 -6.43 20.50 4.76
C TRP A 118 -5.63 21.76 5.11
N GLY A 119 -4.31 21.67 5.02
CA GLY A 119 -3.42 22.78 5.30
C GLY A 119 -1.96 22.35 5.22
N GLN A 120 -1.18 23.10 4.45
CA GLN A 120 0.26 22.92 4.37
C GLN A 120 0.91 23.27 5.72
N THR A 121 2.02 22.63 6.02
CA THR A 121 2.76 22.81 7.28
C THR A 121 4.17 23.38 7.06
N GLY A 122 4.58 23.52 5.81
CA GLY A 122 5.82 24.16 5.40
C GLY A 122 5.94 24.20 3.87
N ASP A 123 7.18 24.30 3.39
CA ASP A 123 7.47 24.55 1.98
C ASP A 123 8.05 23.34 1.21
N ASP A 124 8.36 22.23 1.90
CA ASP A 124 9.01 21.07 1.27
C ASP A 124 8.01 20.27 0.43
N ILE A 125 8.35 20.00 -0.82
CA ILE A 125 7.72 18.96 -1.63
C ILE A 125 8.46 17.64 -1.37
N ILE A 126 7.82 16.72 -0.66
CA ILE A 126 8.45 15.46 -0.23
C ILE A 126 8.14 14.37 -1.24
N VAL A 127 9.16 13.86 -1.93
CA VAL A 127 9.02 12.80 -2.94
C VAL A 127 9.42 11.46 -2.36
N CYS A 128 8.45 10.58 -2.12
CA CYS A 128 8.64 9.27 -1.51
C CYS A 128 8.87 8.19 -2.58
N GLY A 129 10.01 7.49 -2.48
CA GLY A 129 10.34 6.35 -3.34
C GLY A 129 9.65 5.04 -2.91
N GLN A 130 9.72 4.04 -3.79
CA GLN A 130 9.18 2.69 -3.57
C GLN A 130 10.25 1.60 -3.70
N HIS A 131 9.87 0.37 -3.43
CA HIS A 131 10.74 -0.79 -3.63
C HIS A 131 10.67 -1.27 -5.09
N THR A 132 11.81 -1.28 -5.80
CA THR A 132 11.86 -1.64 -7.23
C THR A 132 11.46 -3.09 -7.51
N ASP A 133 11.75 -4.01 -6.58
CA ASP A 133 11.38 -5.43 -6.73
C ASP A 133 9.91 -5.74 -6.37
N SER A 134 9.10 -4.72 -6.03
CA SER A 134 7.66 -4.93 -5.80
C SER A 134 6.91 -5.05 -7.12
N HIS A 135 5.92 -5.94 -7.18
CA HIS A 135 4.98 -6.01 -8.30
C HIS A 135 4.35 -4.64 -8.61
N GLN A 136 4.12 -3.83 -7.58
CA GLN A 136 3.57 -2.47 -7.71
C GLN A 136 4.45 -1.54 -8.57
N TRP A 137 5.73 -1.88 -8.74
CA TRP A 137 6.71 -1.11 -9.52
C TRP A 137 7.04 -1.73 -10.88
N ARG A 138 6.45 -2.88 -11.24
CA ARG A 138 6.84 -3.71 -12.40
C ARG A 138 6.90 -2.99 -13.76
N ASN A 139 6.05 -1.98 -13.95
CA ASN A 139 5.93 -1.23 -15.21
C ASN A 139 6.52 0.19 -15.11
N ASN A 140 7.22 0.51 -14.02
CA ASN A 140 7.79 1.82 -13.78
C ASN A 140 9.29 1.83 -14.11
N PRO A 141 9.86 3.01 -14.45
CA PRO A 141 11.29 3.13 -14.70
C PRO A 141 12.10 2.85 -13.42
N PRO A 142 13.43 2.66 -13.54
CA PRO A 142 14.32 2.63 -12.38
C PRO A 142 14.07 3.83 -11.45
N MET A 143 14.16 3.62 -10.14
CA MET A 143 13.76 4.63 -9.14
C MET A 143 14.51 5.96 -9.27
N SER A 144 15.80 5.94 -9.63
CA SER A 144 16.59 7.16 -9.90
C SER A 144 16.01 7.96 -11.07
N LYS A 145 15.67 7.28 -12.17
CA LYS A 145 15.00 7.90 -13.33
C LYS A 145 13.62 8.42 -12.97
N TRP A 146 12.87 7.71 -12.13
CA TRP A 146 11.58 8.20 -11.65
C TRP A 146 11.72 9.48 -10.82
N PHE A 147 12.69 9.54 -9.88
CA PHE A 147 12.96 10.76 -9.12
C PHE A 147 13.35 11.92 -10.04
N ASP A 148 14.24 11.69 -11.02
CA ASP A 148 14.61 12.71 -12.01
C ASP A 148 13.38 13.26 -12.75
N GLN A 149 12.45 12.38 -13.15
CA GLN A 149 11.19 12.76 -13.79
C GLN A 149 10.29 13.57 -12.86
N GLN A 150 10.17 13.19 -11.59
CA GLN A 150 9.35 13.94 -10.62
C GLN A 150 9.95 15.34 -10.38
N ILE A 151 11.26 15.43 -10.13
CA ILE A 151 11.95 16.71 -9.91
C ILE A 151 11.77 17.63 -11.12
N THR A 152 12.02 17.12 -12.33
CA THR A 152 11.87 17.89 -13.57
C THR A 152 10.42 18.32 -13.79
N GLY A 153 9.45 17.46 -13.48
CA GLY A 153 8.02 17.77 -13.60
C GLY A 153 7.57 18.87 -12.63
N ILE A 154 8.01 18.80 -11.37
CA ILE A 154 7.73 19.80 -10.34
C ILE A 154 8.34 21.15 -10.72
N ARG A 155 9.60 21.15 -11.19
CA ARG A 155 10.36 22.37 -11.53
C ARG A 155 9.78 23.17 -12.69
N LYS A 156 8.84 22.62 -13.46
CA LYS A 156 8.07 23.38 -14.46
C LYS A 156 7.13 24.41 -13.84
N TYR A 157 6.78 24.25 -12.56
CA TYR A 157 5.72 25.03 -11.91
C TYR A 157 6.15 25.71 -10.61
N THR A 158 7.26 25.27 -9.98
CA THR A 158 7.70 25.85 -8.71
C THR A 158 9.17 25.59 -8.37
N ASP A 159 9.78 26.55 -7.64
CA ASP A 159 11.14 26.48 -7.10
C ASP A 159 11.20 26.03 -5.62
N ARG A 160 10.06 25.62 -5.05
CA ARG A 160 9.98 25.12 -3.67
C ARG A 160 11.02 24.03 -3.39
N PRO A 161 11.55 23.94 -2.16
CA PRO A 161 12.47 22.87 -1.79
C PRO A 161 11.86 21.49 -2.08
N ILE A 162 12.68 20.58 -2.64
CA ILE A 162 12.28 19.18 -2.85
C ILE A 162 13.11 18.29 -1.94
N VAL A 163 12.43 17.41 -1.20
CA VAL A 163 13.05 16.41 -0.34
C VAL A 163 12.80 15.03 -0.94
N ILE A 164 13.85 14.43 -1.52
CA ILE A 164 13.82 13.04 -1.95
C ILE A 164 13.94 12.13 -0.73
N ARG A 165 12.94 11.28 -0.53
CA ARG A 165 12.90 10.28 0.54
C ARG A 165 12.85 8.88 -0.08
N PRO A 166 14.00 8.20 -0.25
CA PRO A 166 14.04 6.82 -0.74
C PRO A 166 13.27 5.85 0.16
N HIS A 167 12.96 4.67 -0.36
CA HIS A 167 12.33 3.62 0.45
C HIS A 167 13.33 3.11 1.52
N PRO A 168 12.91 2.89 2.78
CA PRO A 168 13.82 2.55 3.89
C PRO A 168 14.64 1.26 3.66
N ARG A 169 14.11 0.34 2.84
CA ARG A 169 14.73 -0.96 2.51
C ARG A 169 15.26 -1.06 1.08
N ASN A 170 15.19 0.01 0.30
CA ASN A 170 15.66 0.02 -1.09
C ASN A 170 16.41 1.33 -1.33
N SER A 171 17.71 1.30 -1.07
CA SER A 171 18.56 2.47 -1.24
C SER A 171 18.73 2.81 -2.70
N VAL A 172 18.59 4.09 -3.03
CA VAL A 172 18.75 4.61 -4.38
C VAL A 172 19.76 5.74 -4.33
N PHE A 173 20.66 5.75 -5.31
CA PHE A 173 21.55 6.87 -5.54
C PHE A 173 20.93 7.82 -6.57
N ILE A 174 20.95 9.10 -6.25
CA ILE A 174 20.60 10.20 -7.15
C ILE A 174 21.54 11.36 -6.81
N ASP A 175 22.17 11.94 -7.82
CA ASP A 175 22.93 13.18 -7.65
C ASP A 175 21.94 14.34 -7.55
N THR A 176 21.74 14.86 -6.34
CA THR A 176 20.84 16.00 -6.10
C THR A 176 21.49 17.34 -6.43
N ASN A 177 22.82 17.41 -6.55
CA ASN A 177 23.53 18.67 -6.81
C ASN A 177 23.24 19.24 -8.20
N LYS A 178 22.78 18.39 -9.13
CA LYS A 178 22.33 18.82 -10.47
C LYS A 178 21.01 19.61 -10.47
N TYR A 179 20.34 19.70 -9.31
CA TYR A 179 19.05 20.35 -9.19
C TYR A 179 19.06 21.46 -8.13
N GLN A 180 18.42 22.58 -8.45
CA GLN A 180 18.24 23.68 -7.49
C GLN A 180 17.29 23.26 -6.35
N ASN A 181 17.69 23.55 -5.12
CA ASN A 181 16.91 23.32 -3.89
C ASN A 181 16.39 21.89 -3.75
N VAL A 182 17.21 20.89 -4.09
CA VAL A 182 16.86 19.47 -3.91
C VAL A 182 17.85 18.82 -2.95
N LYS A 183 17.33 18.07 -1.99
CA LYS A 183 18.14 17.26 -1.08
C LYS A 183 17.57 15.87 -0.93
N ILE A 184 18.43 14.92 -0.59
CA ILE A 184 18.03 13.56 -0.22
C ILE A 184 18.05 13.42 1.31
N VAL A 185 16.93 12.98 1.87
CA VAL A 185 16.81 12.67 3.31
C VAL A 185 16.34 11.23 3.43
N ARG A 186 17.25 10.36 3.89
CA ARG A 186 16.95 8.94 4.06
C ARG A 186 16.01 8.75 5.26
N PRO A 187 15.04 7.82 5.16
CA PRO A 187 14.21 7.47 6.30
C PRO A 187 15.03 7.04 7.51
N ILE A 188 14.70 7.60 8.68
CA ILE A 188 15.23 7.15 9.96
C ILE A 188 14.22 6.15 10.51
N ARG A 189 14.66 4.91 10.73
CA ARG A 189 13.81 3.85 11.28
C ARG A 189 13.58 4.10 12.77
N ASP A 190 12.34 3.98 13.21
CA ASP A 190 12.04 3.92 14.64
C ASP A 190 12.41 2.53 15.17
N GLN A 191 13.43 2.47 16.03
CA GLN A 191 13.93 1.23 16.62
C GLN A 191 12.90 0.54 17.53
N LYS A 192 11.87 1.25 18.00
CA LYS A 192 10.79 0.68 18.82
C LYS A 192 9.73 -0.03 17.98
N THR A 193 9.76 0.14 16.66
CA THR A 193 8.78 -0.46 15.75
C THR A 193 9.45 -1.42 14.78
N TYR A 194 8.67 -2.35 14.24
CA TYR A 194 9.19 -3.26 13.22
C TYR A 194 9.53 -2.53 11.91
N ASP A 195 8.76 -1.50 11.53
CA ASP A 195 8.80 -0.95 10.17
C ASP A 195 8.40 0.52 10.03
N ASP A 196 8.30 1.26 11.13
CA ASP A 196 7.95 2.67 11.08
C ASP A 196 9.20 3.56 10.92
N THR A 197 8.98 4.75 10.39
CA THR A 197 10.03 5.72 10.10
C THR A 197 9.59 7.13 10.48
N ASP A 198 10.52 8.08 10.46
CA ASP A 198 10.31 9.50 10.77
C ASP A 198 9.41 10.29 9.80
N LEU A 199 8.51 9.63 9.03
CA LEU A 199 7.65 10.33 8.07
C LEU A 199 6.79 11.40 8.75
N ALA A 200 6.20 11.12 9.91
CA ALA A 200 5.38 12.09 10.65
C ALA A 200 6.15 13.37 11.00
N GLU A 201 7.44 13.25 11.32
CA GLU A 201 8.31 14.41 11.55
C GLU A 201 8.61 15.17 10.26
N ARG A 202 8.81 14.45 9.14
CA ARG A 202 8.98 15.09 7.83
C ARG A 202 7.73 15.84 7.37
N LEU A 203 6.55 15.34 7.70
CA LEU A 203 5.28 15.98 7.36
C LEU A 203 5.07 17.34 8.05
N LYS A 204 5.90 17.73 9.03
CA LYS A 204 5.82 19.05 9.69
C LYS A 204 6.39 20.20 8.85
N SER A 205 7.11 19.91 7.76
CA SER A 205 7.63 20.92 6.83
C SER A 205 7.00 20.81 5.45
N ALA A 206 5.90 20.06 5.31
CA ALA A 206 5.40 19.65 4.00
C ALA A 206 4.47 20.68 3.37
N TRP A 207 4.78 21.05 2.12
CA TRP A 207 3.87 21.69 1.18
C TRP A 207 2.96 20.65 0.51
N ALA A 208 3.57 19.57 -0.01
CA ALA A 208 2.87 18.47 -0.65
C ALA A 208 3.73 17.18 -0.57
N VAL A 209 3.08 16.03 -0.71
CA VAL A 209 3.76 14.73 -0.82
C VAL A 209 3.55 14.13 -2.20
N VAL A 210 4.64 13.76 -2.87
CA VAL A 210 4.62 13.01 -4.13
C VAL A 210 4.93 11.55 -3.83
N SER A 211 4.08 10.63 -4.26
CA SER A 211 4.26 9.19 -4.09
C SER A 211 3.51 8.48 -5.19
N HIS A 212 4.14 7.57 -5.92
CA HIS A 212 3.43 6.86 -7.00
C HIS A 212 2.24 6.05 -6.45
N SER A 213 2.47 5.04 -5.58
CA SER A 213 1.38 4.24 -5.00
C SER A 213 1.60 3.78 -3.55
N SER A 214 2.53 4.40 -2.83
CA SER A 214 2.94 3.91 -1.51
C SER A 214 2.15 4.50 -0.33
N ASN A 215 2.11 3.76 0.79
CA ASN A 215 1.40 4.11 2.02
C ASN A 215 1.71 5.52 2.59
N PRO A 216 2.92 6.12 2.46
CA PRO A 216 3.17 7.52 2.84
C PRO A 216 2.14 8.54 2.35
N ALA A 217 1.52 8.32 1.18
CA ALA A 217 0.45 9.20 0.70
C ALA A 217 -0.76 9.20 1.63
N MET A 218 -1.17 8.04 2.17
CA MET A 218 -2.30 7.95 3.10
C MET A 218 -2.01 8.71 4.39
N THR A 219 -0.80 8.55 4.95
CA THR A 219 -0.37 9.28 6.15
C THR A 219 -0.37 10.79 5.94
N ALA A 220 0.06 11.26 4.76
CA ALA A 220 0.01 12.66 4.39
C ALA A 220 -1.44 13.18 4.29
N VAL A 221 -2.32 12.42 3.64
CA VAL A 221 -3.76 12.72 3.55
C VAL A 221 -4.40 12.79 4.94
N PHE A 222 -4.11 11.86 5.85
CA PHE A 222 -4.63 11.91 7.24
C PHE A 222 -4.15 13.17 7.98
N SER A 223 -2.93 13.62 7.66
CA SER A 223 -2.30 14.80 8.26
C SER A 223 -2.76 16.12 7.65
N GLY A 224 -3.64 16.10 6.64
CA GLY A 224 -4.10 17.31 5.97
C GLY A 224 -3.11 17.87 4.93
N ILE A 225 -2.18 17.06 4.44
CA ILE A 225 -1.20 17.47 3.42
C ILE A 225 -1.63 16.95 2.04
N PRO A 226 -1.73 17.82 1.00
CA PRO A 226 -2.11 17.40 -0.33
C PRO A 226 -1.07 16.44 -0.93
N VAL A 227 -1.56 15.47 -1.71
CA VAL A 227 -0.72 14.44 -2.31
C VAL A 227 -0.78 14.45 -3.83
N TYR A 228 0.34 14.07 -4.46
CA TYR A 228 0.46 13.83 -5.90
C TYR A 228 0.77 12.36 -6.12
N VAL A 229 -0.14 11.64 -6.76
CA VAL A 229 -0.11 10.18 -6.84
C VAL A 229 -0.48 9.65 -8.21
N SER A 230 -0.08 8.42 -8.51
CA SER A 230 -0.54 7.72 -9.72
C SER A 230 -1.91 7.09 -9.51
N GLU A 231 -2.53 6.67 -10.62
CA GLU A 231 -3.77 5.88 -10.61
C GLU A 231 -3.67 4.62 -9.76
N SER A 232 -2.48 4.04 -9.57
CA SER A 232 -2.34 2.82 -8.74
C SER A 232 -2.41 3.09 -7.23
N SER A 233 -2.46 4.35 -6.80
CA SER A 233 -2.47 4.73 -5.38
C SER A 233 -3.84 4.56 -4.74
N LEU A 234 -3.86 4.04 -3.50
CA LEU A 234 -5.05 4.06 -2.66
C LEU A 234 -5.54 5.47 -2.36
N SER A 235 -4.68 6.49 -2.45
CA SER A 235 -5.03 7.90 -2.22
C SER A 235 -5.50 8.65 -3.47
N TYR A 236 -5.66 7.98 -4.61
CA TYR A 236 -5.95 8.64 -5.88
C TYR A 236 -7.25 9.45 -5.89
N ASP A 237 -8.33 8.96 -5.26
CA ASP A 237 -9.63 9.66 -5.23
C ASP A 237 -9.59 10.99 -4.45
N VAL A 238 -8.55 11.19 -3.64
CA VAL A 238 -8.33 12.40 -2.82
C VAL A 238 -6.97 13.05 -3.11
N GLY A 239 -6.32 12.64 -4.19
CA GLY A 239 -4.99 13.09 -4.60
C GLY A 239 -5.03 13.90 -5.89
N ASN A 240 -3.86 14.40 -6.27
CA ASN A 240 -3.62 15.15 -7.49
C ASN A 240 -2.83 14.28 -8.48
N THR A 241 -3.12 14.38 -9.77
CA THR A 241 -2.48 13.55 -10.82
C THR A 241 -1.55 14.34 -11.73
N SER A 242 -1.49 15.67 -11.58
CA SER A 242 -0.68 16.56 -12.40
C SER A 242 -0.10 17.69 -11.57
N PHE A 243 1.19 17.99 -11.73
CA PHE A 243 1.86 19.10 -11.02
C PHE A 243 1.42 20.50 -11.47
N ALA A 244 0.57 20.63 -12.50
CA ALA A 244 0.14 21.93 -13.00
C ALA A 244 -0.55 22.80 -11.93
N ASN A 245 -1.18 22.17 -10.94
CA ASN A 245 -1.81 22.85 -9.82
C ASN A 245 -0.95 22.83 -8.54
N ILE A 246 0.36 22.55 -8.59
CA ILE A 246 1.17 22.37 -7.37
C ILE A 246 1.26 23.60 -6.47
N ASN A 247 1.04 24.79 -7.01
CA ASN A 247 0.95 26.02 -6.22
C ASN A 247 -0.44 26.23 -5.58
N ASN A 248 -1.47 25.51 -6.02
CA ASN A 248 -2.83 25.54 -5.49
C ASN A 248 -3.47 24.14 -5.64
N PRO A 249 -3.01 23.15 -4.84
CA PRO A 249 -3.39 21.75 -5.00
C PRO A 249 -4.88 21.55 -4.73
N ALA A 250 -5.49 20.58 -5.42
CA ALA A 250 -6.83 20.14 -5.07
C ALA A 250 -6.80 19.45 -3.69
N MET A 251 -7.81 19.77 -2.88
CA MET A 251 -7.96 19.35 -1.49
C MET A 251 -9.41 18.91 -1.24
N PRO A 252 -9.86 17.79 -1.85
CA PRO A 252 -11.26 17.37 -1.84
C PRO A 252 -11.73 16.82 -0.49
N GLU A 253 -13.03 16.61 -0.33
CA GLU A 253 -13.63 15.84 0.77
C GLU A 253 -12.98 14.43 0.85
N ARG A 254 -12.75 13.91 2.06
CA ARG A 254 -11.99 12.67 2.30
C ARG A 254 -12.76 11.56 3.01
N GLN A 255 -13.93 11.84 3.59
CA GLN A 255 -14.65 10.91 4.44
C GLN A 255 -15.13 9.68 3.66
N THR A 256 -15.66 9.87 2.45
CA THR A 256 -16.07 8.74 1.60
C THR A 256 -14.87 7.85 1.25
N TRP A 257 -13.73 8.47 0.93
CA TRP A 257 -12.48 7.76 0.69
C TRP A 257 -12.00 7.00 1.93
N ALA A 258 -12.01 7.63 3.10
CA ALA A 258 -11.58 7.03 4.36
C ALA A 258 -12.47 5.84 4.77
N ASN A 259 -13.78 5.95 4.55
CA ASN A 259 -14.72 4.85 4.77
C ASN A 259 -14.37 3.64 3.90
N ARG A 260 -14.09 3.84 2.60
CA ARG A 260 -13.65 2.75 1.69
C ARG A 260 -12.29 2.20 2.07
N LEU A 261 -11.37 3.07 2.47
CA LEU A 261 -10.03 2.68 2.88
C LEU A 261 -10.06 1.77 4.13
N ALA A 262 -10.96 2.04 5.07
CA ALA A 262 -11.12 1.25 6.30
C ALA A 262 -11.38 -0.24 6.03
N TYR A 263 -12.00 -0.60 4.90
CA TYR A 263 -12.28 -1.98 4.51
C TYR A 263 -11.14 -2.68 3.76
N THR A 264 -10.00 -2.00 3.59
CA THR A 264 -8.80 -2.63 3.05
C THR A 264 -8.01 -3.39 4.10
N GLU A 265 -8.14 -3.01 5.38
CA GLU A 265 -7.30 -3.46 6.50
C GLU A 265 -8.11 -4.01 7.66
N TRP A 266 -7.59 -5.02 8.34
CA TRP A 266 -8.30 -5.79 9.38
C TRP A 266 -7.40 -6.06 10.58
N TRP A 267 -7.97 -6.07 11.78
CA TRP A 267 -7.27 -6.51 13.00
C TRP A 267 -7.20 -8.04 13.05
N ILE A 268 -6.28 -8.58 13.84
CA ILE A 268 -5.97 -10.02 13.86
C ILE A 268 -7.15 -10.87 14.36
N ASP A 269 -7.92 -10.33 15.31
CA ASP A 269 -9.14 -10.94 15.82
C ASP A 269 -10.25 -10.95 14.76
N GLU A 270 -10.41 -9.87 14.00
CA GLU A 270 -11.36 -9.81 12.87
C GLU A 270 -10.97 -10.81 11.77
N ILE A 271 -9.67 -10.98 11.52
CA ILE A 271 -9.13 -11.98 10.59
C ILE A 271 -9.50 -13.40 11.06
N GLU A 272 -9.27 -13.72 12.34
CA GLU A 272 -9.62 -15.04 12.91
C GLU A 272 -11.12 -15.32 12.85
N GLN A 273 -11.94 -14.30 13.10
CA GLN A 273 -13.41 -14.38 12.98
C GLN A 273 -13.88 -14.57 11.53
N GLY A 274 -12.99 -14.42 10.54
CA GLY A 274 -13.31 -14.59 9.12
C GLY A 274 -14.07 -13.43 8.49
N ILE A 275 -14.14 -12.27 9.16
CA ILE A 275 -14.81 -11.08 8.62
C ILE A 275 -14.23 -10.66 7.26
N PRO A 276 -12.90 -10.48 7.08
CA PRO A 276 -12.34 -10.17 5.77
C PRO A 276 -12.58 -11.31 4.76
N TRP A 277 -12.39 -12.56 5.19
CA TRP A 277 -12.50 -13.69 4.28
C TRP A 277 -13.90 -13.85 3.72
N ASN A 278 -14.94 -13.68 4.53
CA ASN A 278 -16.33 -13.78 4.06
C ASN A 278 -16.63 -12.78 2.93
N ARG A 279 -16.11 -11.55 3.03
CA ARG A 279 -16.25 -10.52 1.98
C ARG A 279 -15.48 -10.91 0.73
N ILE A 280 -14.21 -11.29 0.88
CA ILE A 280 -13.33 -11.68 -0.23
C ILE A 280 -13.86 -12.92 -0.94
N LYS A 281 -14.31 -13.95 -0.20
CA LYS A 281 -14.93 -15.18 -0.71
C LYS A 281 -16.17 -14.91 -1.53
N LYS A 282 -17.04 -14.00 -1.07
CA LYS A 282 -18.22 -13.56 -1.84
C LYS A 282 -17.80 -12.94 -3.16
N GLN A 283 -16.86 -11.98 -3.12
CA GLN A 283 -16.34 -11.31 -4.32
C GLN A 283 -15.68 -12.28 -5.30
N LEU A 284 -14.90 -13.25 -4.80
CA LEU A 284 -14.26 -14.30 -5.60
C LEU A 284 -15.29 -15.10 -6.39
N LYS A 285 -16.37 -15.56 -5.73
CA LYS A 285 -17.46 -16.29 -6.39
C LYS A 285 -18.20 -15.43 -7.42
N GLU A 286 -18.41 -14.16 -7.11
CA GLU A 286 -19.22 -13.26 -7.95
C GLU A 286 -18.47 -12.68 -9.15
N LYS A 287 -17.14 -12.57 -9.11
CA LYS A 287 -16.36 -11.91 -10.17
C LYS A 287 -15.24 -12.75 -10.78
N TYR A 288 -14.70 -13.74 -10.06
CA TYR A 288 -13.45 -14.42 -10.45
C TYR A 288 -13.57 -15.93 -10.71
N LEU A 289 -14.53 -16.61 -10.08
CA LEU A 289 -14.69 -18.07 -10.13
C LEU A 289 -16.00 -18.49 -10.81
N LYS A 290 -16.48 -17.70 -11.77
CA LYS A 290 -17.66 -18.04 -12.58
C LYS A 290 -17.36 -19.16 -13.57
#